data_AF-A0A9Q2XGE8-F1
#
_entry.id   AF-A0A9Q2XGE8-F1
#
_cell.length_a   1.000
_cell.length_b   1.000
_cell.length_c   1.000
_cell.angle_alpha   90.00
_cell.angle_beta   90.00
_cell.angle_gamma   90.00
#
_symmetry.space_group_name_H-M   'P 1'
#
loop_
_entity.id
_entity.type
_entity.pdbx_description
1 polymer ?
#
loop_
_entity_poly.entity_id
_entity_poly.type
_entity_poly.pdbx_seq_one_letter_code
_entity_poly.pdbx_strand_id
1 'polypeptide(L)'
;MKTAVVMVMVVLPGWVQAIEPGPSSKAQGATEAWLQVQASGQQASKTPQTATPKEREQSMQRWLDSYKYVIPDFFRWEKSSNSDK
;
A
#
# COMPACT_ATOMS: atom_id res chain seq x y z
N MET A 1 -30.24 -44.51 -5.56
CA MET A 1 -29.05 -43.85 -4.97
C MET A 1 -28.38 -42.85 -5.92
N LYS A 2 -28.04 -43.21 -7.17
CA LYS A 2 -27.38 -42.30 -8.13
C LYS A 2 -28.16 -41.00 -8.43
N THR A 3 -29.48 -41.07 -8.56
CA THR A 3 -30.34 -39.91 -8.81
C THR A 3 -30.37 -38.91 -7.65
N ALA A 4 -30.36 -39.40 -6.42
CA ALA A 4 -30.31 -38.56 -5.23
C ALA A 4 -28.96 -37.83 -5.11
N VAL A 5 -27.85 -38.49 -5.45
CA VAL A 5 -26.51 -37.88 -5.45
C VAL A 5 -26.40 -36.76 -6.49
N VAL A 6 -26.94 -36.97 -7.70
CA VAL A 6 -26.96 -35.95 -8.76
C VAL A 6 -27.82 -34.75 -8.33
N MET A 7 -28.97 -34.99 -7.72
CA MET A 7 -29.85 -33.92 -7.24
C MET A 7 -29.19 -33.08 -6.13
N VAL A 8 -28.47 -33.72 -5.21
CA VAL A 8 -27.71 -33.02 -4.16
C VAL A 8 -26.58 -32.18 -4.77
N MET A 9 -25.85 -32.71 -5.76
CA MET A 9 -24.77 -31.96 -6.43
C MET A 9 -25.25 -30.70 -7.15
N VAL A 10 -26.46 -30.72 -7.72
CA VAL A 10 -27.04 -29.55 -8.41
C VAL A 10 -27.50 -28.47 -7.41
N VAL A 11 -27.93 -28.86 -6.21
CA VAL A 11 -28.45 -27.93 -5.20
C VAL A 11 -27.33 -27.27 -4.37
N LEU A 12 -26.20 -27.97 -4.15
CA LEU A 12 -25.06 -27.47 -3.35
C LEU A 12 -24.57 -26.04 -3.68
N PRO A 13 -24.36 -25.63 -4.95
CA PRO A 13 -23.87 -24.29 -5.26
C PRO A 13 -24.90 -23.17 -4.96
N GLY A 14 -26.19 -23.48 -4.85
CA GLY A 14 -27.24 -22.51 -4.51
C GLY A 14 -27.23 -22.07 -3.05
N TRP A 15 -26.48 -22.75 -2.18
CA TRP A 15 -26.32 -22.41 -0.76
C TRP A 15 -25.08 -21.57 -0.47
N VAL A 16 -24.24 -21.30 -1.49
CA VAL A 16 -23.16 -20.32 -1.38
C VAL A 16 -23.78 -18.93 -1.49
N GLN A 17 -24.19 -18.39 -0.34
CA GLN A 17 -24.40 -16.96 -0.19
C GLN A 17 -23.02 -16.29 -0.28
N ALA A 18 -22.86 -15.36 -1.22
CA ALA A 18 -21.68 -14.52 -1.25
C ALA A 18 -21.50 -13.83 0.12
N ILE A 19 -20.25 -13.67 0.54
CA ILE A 19 -19.86 -12.91 1.75
C ILE A 19 -20.71 -11.63 1.85
N GLU A 20 -21.21 -11.34 3.07
CA GLU A 20 -22.02 -10.16 3.33
C GLU A 20 -21.33 -8.91 2.75
N PRO A 21 -22.07 -8.02 2.06
CA PRO A 21 -21.48 -6.83 1.49
C PRO A 21 -20.94 -5.94 2.62
N GLY A 22 -19.62 -5.84 2.72
CA GLY A 22 -18.97 -5.02 3.73
C GLY A 22 -17.52 -5.44 4.00
N PRO A 23 -16.78 -4.62 4.76
CA PRO A 23 -15.42 -4.97 5.13
C PRO A 23 -15.44 -6.20 6.07
N SER A 24 -14.56 -7.17 5.82
CA SER A 24 -14.45 -8.39 6.65
C SER A 24 -14.04 -8.12 8.10
N SER A 25 -13.56 -6.90 8.38
CA SER A 25 -13.20 -6.43 9.72
C SER A 25 -13.22 -4.89 9.80
N LYS A 26 -13.23 -4.36 11.02
CA LYS A 26 -13.08 -2.91 11.26
C LYS A 26 -11.78 -2.35 10.66
N ALA A 27 -10.70 -3.13 10.71
CA ALA A 27 -9.41 -2.75 10.14
C ALA A 27 -9.47 -2.64 8.60
N GLN A 28 -10.14 -3.59 7.93
CA GLN A 28 -10.36 -3.50 6.49
C GLN A 28 -11.18 -2.26 6.13
N GLY A 29 -12.25 -1.97 6.87
CA GLY A 29 -13.08 -0.80 6.61
C GLY A 29 -12.31 0.52 6.72
N ALA A 30 -11.44 0.65 7.73
CA ALA A 30 -10.57 1.81 7.86
C ALA A 30 -9.60 1.93 6.68
N THR A 31 -8.95 0.83 6.28
CA THR A 31 -8.04 0.79 5.13
C THR A 31 -8.74 1.19 3.84
N GLU A 32 -9.94 0.66 3.61
CA GLU A 32 -10.71 0.93 2.40
C GLU A 32 -11.18 2.39 2.34
N ALA A 33 -11.57 2.97 3.47
CA ALA A 33 -11.85 4.40 3.57
C ALA A 33 -10.62 5.26 3.21
N TRP A 34 -9.44 4.91 3.69
CA TRP A 34 -8.19 5.62 3.35
C TRP A 34 -7.85 5.49 1.86
N LEU A 35 -8.00 4.29 1.29
CA LEU A 35 -7.76 4.07 -0.14
C LEU A 35 -8.72 4.90 -1.01
N GLN A 36 -10.00 4.98 -0.62
CA GLN A 36 -10.98 5.82 -1.30
C GLN A 36 -10.62 7.31 -1.22
N VAL A 37 -10.19 7.80 -0.06
CA VAL A 37 -9.75 9.20 0.11
C VAL A 37 -8.52 9.50 -0.77
N GLN A 38 -7.54 8.60 -0.80
CA GLN A 38 -6.34 8.77 -1.62
C GLN A 38 -6.65 8.74 -3.12
N ALA A 39 -7.43 7.76 -3.57
CA ALA A 39 -7.75 7.60 -4.99
C ALA A 39 -8.65 8.72 -5.52
N SER A 40 -9.59 9.21 -4.70
CA SER A 40 -10.52 10.27 -5.09
C SER A 40 -9.87 11.65 -5.18
N GLY A 41 -8.71 11.86 -4.53
CA GLY A 41 -8.08 13.17 -4.43
C GLY A 41 -8.94 14.21 -3.69
N GLN A 42 -9.98 13.79 -2.98
CA GLN A 42 -10.89 14.69 -2.24
C GLN A 42 -10.18 15.55 -1.19
N GLN A 43 -9.04 15.08 -0.68
CA GLN A 43 -8.19 15.77 0.29
C GLN A 43 -6.92 16.36 -0.34
N ALA A 44 -6.88 16.48 -1.68
CA ALA A 44 -5.79 17.20 -2.35
C ALA A 44 -5.77 18.68 -1.95
N SER A 45 -4.58 19.26 -1.86
CA SER A 45 -4.43 20.69 -1.56
C SER A 45 -5.15 21.54 -2.60
N LYS A 46 -5.87 22.57 -2.14
CA LYS A 46 -6.50 23.57 -3.02
C LYS A 46 -5.50 24.52 -3.68
N THR A 47 -4.27 24.55 -3.20
CA THR A 47 -3.18 25.37 -3.73
C THR A 47 -2.16 24.48 -4.42
N PRO A 48 -2.21 24.37 -5.76
CA PRO A 48 -1.23 23.58 -6.51
C PRO A 48 0.16 24.20 -6.36
N GLN A 49 1.13 23.43 -5.87
CA GLN A 49 2.52 23.83 -5.81
C GLN A 49 3.23 23.38 -7.09
N THR A 50 3.16 24.21 -8.14
CA THR A 50 3.80 23.93 -9.42
C THR A 50 5.22 24.47 -9.44
N ALA A 51 6.20 23.62 -9.72
CA ALA A 51 7.58 24.05 -9.92
C ALA A 51 7.79 24.57 -11.35
N THR A 52 8.37 25.77 -11.47
CA THR A 52 8.86 26.29 -12.75
C THR A 52 9.95 25.37 -13.32
N PRO A 53 10.22 25.41 -14.64
CA PRO A 53 11.32 24.64 -15.22
C PRO A 53 12.67 24.88 -14.52
N LYS A 54 12.95 26.14 -14.15
CA LYS A 54 14.18 26.52 -13.44
C LYS A 54 14.27 25.90 -12.04
N GLU A 55 13.18 25.91 -11.28
CA GLU A 55 13.14 25.30 -9.94
C GLU A 55 13.27 23.78 -10.02
N ARG A 56 12.66 23.15 -11.04
CA ARG A 56 12.82 21.72 -11.31
C ARG A 56 14.27 21.37 -11.59
N GLU A 57 14.94 22.13 -12.45
CA GLU A 57 16.37 21.93 -12.75
C GLU A 57 17.23 22.11 -11.48
N GLN A 58 16.96 23.15 -10.69
CA GLN A 58 17.67 23.36 -9.44
C GLN A 58 17.45 22.22 -8.43
N SER A 59 16.24 21.66 -8.38
CA SER A 59 15.95 20.49 -7.54
C SER A 59 16.70 19.24 -8.01
N MET A 60 16.81 19.04 -9.33
CA MET A 60 17.59 17.95 -9.93
C MET A 60 19.07 18.11 -9.59
N GLN A 61 19.62 19.31 -9.75
CA GLN A 61 21.01 19.58 -9.40
C GLN A 61 21.29 19.30 -7.92
N ARG A 62 20.42 19.73 -6.99
CA ARG A 62 20.57 19.42 -5.56
C ARG A 62 20.56 17.92 -5.28
N TRP A 63 19.69 17.18 -5.97
CA TRP A 63 19.65 15.74 -5.84
C TRP A 63 20.95 15.09 -6.33
N LEU A 64 21.49 15.52 -7.46
CA LEU A 64 22.80 15.07 -7.94
C LEU A 64 23.93 15.43 -6.96
N ASP A 65 23.88 16.62 -6.38
CA ASP A 65 24.86 17.08 -5.40
C ASP A 65 24.80 16.27 -4.10
N SER A 66 23.65 15.67 -3.76
CA SER A 66 23.53 14.84 -2.55
C SER A 66 24.47 13.63 -2.56
N TYR A 67 24.80 13.08 -3.73
CA TYR A 67 25.73 11.97 -3.89
C TYR A 67 27.19 12.35 -3.67
N LYS A 68 27.52 13.65 -3.62
CA LYS A 68 28.87 14.13 -3.36
C LYS A 68 29.25 14.03 -1.88
N TYR A 69 28.25 13.93 -1.01
CA TYR A 69 28.46 13.89 0.44
C TYR A 69 28.56 12.45 0.90
N VAL A 70 29.65 12.14 1.62
CA VAL A 70 29.78 10.85 2.31
C VAL A 70 28.70 10.72 3.37
N ILE A 71 28.17 9.51 3.55
CA ILE A 71 27.27 9.22 4.66
C ILE A 71 28.06 9.42 5.96
N PRO A 72 27.59 10.29 6.87
CA PRO A 72 28.29 10.52 8.14
C PRO A 72 28.51 9.23 8.93
N ASP A 73 29.64 9.14 9.63
CA ASP A 73 30.03 7.94 10.37
C ASP A 73 29.01 7.52 11.44
N PHE A 74 28.24 8.45 12.01
CA PHE A 74 27.21 8.14 13.00
C PHE A 74 26.01 7.35 12.43
N PHE A 75 25.78 7.38 11.12
CA PHE A 75 24.77 6.54 10.47
C PHE A 75 25.30 5.17 10.06
N ARG A 76 26.61 4.91 10.26
CA ARG A 76 27.18 3.60 10.01
C ARG A 76 26.74 2.67 11.13
N TRP A 77 25.85 1.75 10.78
CA TRP A 77 25.48 0.65 11.66
C TRP A 77 26.65 -0.33 11.75
N GLU A 78 27.21 -0.48 12.95
CA GLU A 78 28.07 -1.62 13.24
C GLU A 78 27.18 -2.86 13.29
N LYS A 79 27.44 -3.84 12.42
CA LYS A 79 26.81 -5.14 12.51
C LYS A 79 27.31 -5.79 13.80
N SER A 80 26.51 -5.76 14.87
CA SER A 80 26.80 -6.55 16.06
C SER A 80 26.69 -8.03 15.69
N SER A 81 27.78 -8.65 15.25
CA SER A 81 27.85 -10.11 15.16
C SER A 81 27.93 -10.63 16.59
N ASN A 82 26.80 -11.08 17.12
CA ASN A 82 26.81 -11.96 18.28
C ASN A 82 27.34 -13.32 17.83
N SER A 83 28.66 -13.43 17.79
CA SER A 83 29.37 -14.70 17.78
C SER A 83 30.16 -14.77 19.08
N ASP A 84 29.67 -15.60 20.00
CA ASP A 84 30.38 -16.26 21.12
C ASP A 84 29.67 -16.14 22.48
N LYS A 85 28.71 -17.05 22.71
CA LYS A 85 28.78 -18.20 23.65
C LYS A 85 27.39 -18.66 24.07
#